data_AF-A0A2N1MDT8-F1
#
_entry.id   AF-A0A2N1MDT8-F1
#
_cell.length_a   1.000
_cell.length_b   1.000
_cell.length_c   1.000
_cell.angle_alpha   90.00
_cell.angle_beta   90.00
_cell.angle_gamma   90.00
#
_symmetry.space_group_name_H-M   'P 1'
#
loop_
_entity.id
_entity.type
_entity.pdbx_description
1 polymer ?
#
loop_
_entity_poly.entity_id
_entity_poly.type
_entity_poly.pdbx_seq_one_letter_code
_entity_poly.pdbx_strand_id
1 'polypeptide(L)'
;MEALVIDTEAWHEDANTNLRSLKRDIGRCITESASYEKTMWERIETELGEIDVESLGFDHPICSGVLDIKSEPFTNMPGSVSDIFKEPFRKYKLERNHDIMEACIEFIQNEKSKINMDEVLGNINYGEWLDKPEELQDLTKRMLESMLKVWKSPKYEAYIRKGKSINEGSYVCEVLAPLLNIVMNDLPGNPIVWDIWGEEGSSASAIRKGSRKIARRADYMMVVQLGKNAELEIVYLETGRPNSSQDKRVRDHKKLIRFSKDSIDTTRNILKLKKIFNQPSKRQNLSIFTINIAGDVIELYALRKESGIYKYCLIEEATIPLHMTSPSAVYLLIHALMTLRMAVACTIHKILYSSDSGDSEHSSSEMVVTVSTPKNS
;
A
#
# COMPACT_ATOMS: atom_id res chain seq x y z
N MET A 1 22.21 31.24 7.75
CA MET A 1 21.82 29.85 8.07
C MET A 1 20.64 29.95 9.02
N GLU A 2 19.46 30.17 8.46
CA GLU A 2 18.23 30.28 9.26
C GLU A 2 17.62 28.88 9.37
N ALA A 3 17.42 28.42 10.60
CA ALA A 3 16.66 27.21 10.83
C ALA A 3 15.20 27.52 10.49
N LEU A 4 14.61 26.79 9.55
CA LEU A 4 13.20 26.91 9.19
C LEU A 4 12.33 26.82 10.47
N VAL A 5 11.74 27.96 10.83
CA VAL A 5 10.79 28.06 11.94
C VAL A 5 9.49 27.41 11.46
N ILE A 6 9.40 26.08 11.62
CA ILE A 6 8.16 25.35 11.36
C ILE A 6 7.18 25.76 12.46
N ASP A 7 6.25 26.64 12.12
CA ASP A 7 5.29 27.22 13.04
C ASP A 7 4.27 26.18 13.53
N THR A 8 3.71 26.41 14.72
CA THR A 8 2.84 25.46 15.44
C THR A 8 1.35 25.65 15.18
N GLU A 9 0.95 26.73 14.51
CA GLU A 9 -0.47 27.01 14.17
C GLU A 9 -0.85 26.60 12.72
N ALA A 10 0.13 26.44 11.83
CA ALA A 10 -0.09 26.33 10.38
C ALA A 10 -0.90 25.09 9.89
N TRP A 11 -1.04 24.05 10.69
CA TRP A 11 -1.59 22.78 10.20
C TRP A 11 -3.09 22.85 9.85
N HIS A 12 -3.86 23.67 10.57
CA HIS A 12 -5.28 23.90 10.25
C HIS A 12 -5.44 24.70 8.96
N GLU A 13 -4.52 25.62 8.64
CA GLU A 13 -4.53 26.37 7.38
C GLU A 13 -4.19 25.47 6.18
N ASP A 14 -3.15 24.63 6.32
CA ASP A 14 -2.84 23.56 5.36
C ASP A 14 -4.07 22.66 5.14
N ALA A 15 -4.67 22.16 6.22
CA ALA A 15 -5.81 21.23 6.16
C ALA A 15 -7.07 21.86 5.54
N ASN A 16 -7.39 23.11 5.87
CA ASN A 16 -8.50 23.85 5.23
C ASN A 16 -8.21 24.15 3.75
N THR A 17 -6.96 24.41 3.38
CA THR A 17 -6.56 24.60 1.98
C THR A 17 -6.66 23.30 1.18
N ASN A 18 -6.22 22.19 1.79
CA ASN A 18 -6.36 20.85 1.24
C ASN A 18 -7.82 20.45 1.05
N LEU A 19 -8.69 20.68 2.04
CA LEU A 19 -10.13 20.41 1.96
C LEU A 19 -10.80 21.25 0.86
N ARG A 20 -10.43 22.53 0.71
CA ARG A 20 -10.92 23.38 -0.39
C ARG A 20 -10.50 22.85 -1.77
N SER A 21 -9.24 22.41 -1.93
CA SER A 21 -8.82 21.79 -3.20
C SER A 21 -9.54 20.46 -3.45
N LEU A 22 -9.75 19.64 -2.42
CA LEU A 22 -10.44 18.36 -2.54
C LEU A 22 -11.91 18.57 -2.96
N LYS A 23 -12.63 19.52 -2.34
CA LYS A 23 -13.99 19.91 -2.76
C LYS A 23 -14.03 20.39 -4.21
N ARG A 24 -13.08 21.24 -4.62
CA ARG A 24 -12.94 21.71 -6.02
C ARG A 24 -12.75 20.56 -7.01
N ASP A 25 -11.87 19.61 -6.70
CA ASP A 25 -11.56 18.49 -7.60
C ASP A 25 -12.70 17.45 -7.63
N ILE A 26 -13.44 17.25 -6.53
CA ILE A 26 -14.67 16.44 -6.50
C ILE A 26 -15.79 17.10 -7.30
N GLY A 27 -16.00 18.40 -7.17
CA GLY A 27 -16.99 19.14 -7.97
C GLY A 27 -16.76 18.99 -9.48
N ARG A 28 -15.49 18.86 -9.89
CA ARG A 28 -15.13 18.50 -11.27
C ARG A 28 -15.55 17.08 -11.63
N CYS A 29 -15.24 16.09 -10.78
CA CYS A 29 -15.70 14.72 -10.97
C CYS A 29 -17.24 14.64 -11.07
N ILE A 30 -18.00 15.39 -10.27
CA ILE A 30 -19.47 15.47 -10.38
C ILE A 30 -19.92 15.96 -11.78
N THR A 31 -19.17 16.88 -12.40
CA THR A 31 -19.48 17.37 -13.76
C THR A 31 -19.02 16.43 -14.88
N GLU A 32 -18.00 15.61 -14.65
CA GLU A 32 -17.40 14.70 -15.65
C GLU A 32 -18.02 13.29 -15.60
N SER A 33 -18.54 12.87 -14.44
CA SER A 33 -19.14 11.55 -14.20
C SER A 33 -20.63 11.45 -14.52
N ALA A 34 -21.11 10.23 -14.74
CA ALA A 34 -22.52 9.93 -15.00
C ALA A 34 -23.05 8.83 -14.05
N SER A 35 -24.38 8.76 -13.93
CA SER A 35 -25.08 7.68 -13.20
C SER A 35 -24.55 7.50 -11.75
N TYR A 36 -24.39 6.27 -11.29
CA TYR A 36 -23.94 5.93 -9.94
C TYR A 36 -22.60 6.55 -9.53
N GLU A 37 -21.66 6.78 -10.46
CA GLU A 37 -20.40 7.44 -10.13
C GLU A 37 -20.64 8.90 -9.71
N LYS A 38 -21.53 9.60 -10.43
CA LYS A 38 -21.94 10.94 -10.04
C LYS A 38 -22.59 10.95 -8.66
N THR A 39 -23.50 10.01 -8.38
CA THR A 39 -24.14 9.86 -7.06
C THR A 39 -23.14 9.58 -5.94
N MET A 40 -22.08 8.81 -6.21
CA MET A 40 -20.96 8.62 -5.26
C MET A 40 -20.29 9.97 -4.98
N TRP A 41 -19.92 10.73 -6.01
CA TRP A 41 -19.23 12.02 -5.85
C TRP A 41 -20.10 13.09 -5.17
N GLU A 42 -21.39 13.20 -5.51
CA GLU A 42 -22.36 14.11 -4.87
C GLU A 42 -22.49 13.81 -3.37
N ARG A 43 -22.49 12.53 -2.98
CA ARG A 43 -22.52 12.13 -1.57
C ARG A 43 -21.20 12.48 -0.86
N ILE A 44 -20.06 12.28 -1.50
CA ILE A 44 -18.76 12.66 -0.93
C ILE A 44 -18.67 14.19 -0.76
N GLU A 45 -19.12 14.98 -1.75
CA GLU A 45 -19.17 16.44 -1.63
C GLU A 45 -20.05 16.90 -0.46
N THR A 46 -21.23 16.30 -0.30
CA THR A 46 -22.17 16.60 0.80
C THR A 46 -21.51 16.37 2.16
N GLU A 47 -20.94 15.18 2.38
CA GLU A 47 -20.38 14.82 3.69
C GLU A 47 -19.05 15.55 3.97
N LEU A 48 -18.22 15.83 2.95
CA LEU A 48 -17.11 16.78 3.10
C LEU A 48 -17.59 18.20 3.42
N GLY A 49 -18.81 18.57 3.00
CA GLY A 49 -19.49 19.82 3.31
C GLY A 49 -19.64 20.06 4.81
N GLU A 50 -19.93 19.00 5.57
CA GLU A 50 -20.19 19.01 7.01
C GLU A 50 -18.93 18.93 7.88
N ILE A 51 -17.76 18.62 7.29
CA ILE A 51 -16.50 18.50 8.03
C ILE A 51 -16.02 19.85 8.57
N ASP A 52 -15.93 19.92 9.90
CA ASP A 52 -15.10 20.87 10.63
C ASP A 52 -13.67 20.31 10.77
N VAL A 53 -12.68 21.03 10.25
CA VAL A 53 -11.25 20.67 10.31
C VAL A 53 -10.70 20.78 11.74
N GLU A 54 -11.29 21.59 12.63
CA GLU A 54 -10.86 21.70 14.02
C GLU A 54 -11.28 20.49 14.86
N SER A 55 -12.42 19.86 14.53
CA SER A 55 -12.85 18.59 15.11
C SER A 55 -11.99 17.38 14.72
N LEU A 56 -11.22 17.48 13.62
CA LEU A 56 -10.35 16.42 13.13
C LEU A 56 -8.97 16.44 13.80
N GLY A 57 -8.38 15.25 13.95
CA GLY A 57 -6.95 15.15 14.25
C GLY A 57 -6.10 15.59 13.05
N PHE A 58 -4.94 16.19 13.30
CA PHE A 58 -3.94 16.53 12.27
C PHE A 58 -3.48 15.33 11.42
N ASP A 59 -3.72 14.11 11.89
CA ASP A 59 -3.43 12.83 11.25
C ASP A 59 -4.62 12.20 10.51
N HIS A 60 -5.76 12.87 10.44
CA HIS A 60 -6.88 12.45 9.61
C HIS A 60 -6.50 12.52 8.12
N PRO A 61 -6.84 11.52 7.28
CA PRO A 61 -6.48 11.49 5.86
C PRO A 61 -6.94 12.74 5.09
N ILE A 62 -8.15 13.22 5.39
CA ILE A 62 -8.78 14.39 4.77
C ILE A 62 -7.98 15.68 5.01
N CYS A 63 -7.33 15.82 6.18
CA CYS A 63 -6.46 16.97 6.46
C CYS A 63 -5.27 17.03 5.48
N SER A 64 -4.86 15.90 4.89
CA SER A 64 -3.86 15.83 3.80
C SER A 64 -4.49 15.66 2.41
N GLY A 65 -5.79 15.91 2.25
CA GLY A 65 -6.54 15.77 1.00
C GLY A 65 -6.57 14.35 0.44
N VAL A 66 -6.52 13.33 1.29
CA VAL A 66 -6.65 11.92 0.91
C VAL A 66 -8.04 11.41 1.27
N LEU A 67 -8.71 10.79 0.30
CA LEU A 67 -9.90 9.98 0.53
C LEU A 67 -9.47 8.55 0.85
N ASP A 68 -9.82 8.08 2.05
CA ASP A 68 -9.52 6.74 2.55
C ASP A 68 -10.82 5.92 2.64
N ILE A 69 -10.82 4.73 2.03
CA ILE A 69 -11.98 3.81 2.02
C ILE A 69 -12.43 3.36 3.43
N LYS A 70 -11.55 3.45 4.45
CA LYS A 70 -11.89 3.16 5.85
C LYS A 70 -12.38 4.37 6.65
N SER A 71 -12.50 5.54 6.03
CA SER A 71 -12.99 6.77 6.64
C SER A 71 -14.39 7.13 6.12
N GLU A 72 -15.10 8.01 6.85
CA GLU A 72 -16.33 8.61 6.33
C GLU A 72 -16.03 9.43 5.05
N PRO A 73 -16.93 9.42 4.05
CA PRO A 73 -18.30 8.87 4.09
C PRO A 73 -18.42 7.38 3.74
N PHE A 74 -17.33 6.71 3.35
CA PHE A 74 -17.39 5.37 2.75
C PHE A 74 -17.91 4.29 3.70
N THR A 75 -17.62 4.43 4.99
CA THR A 75 -18.10 3.54 6.06
C THR A 75 -19.63 3.53 6.20
N ASN A 76 -20.30 4.64 5.84
CA ASN A 76 -21.75 4.83 5.95
C ASN A 76 -22.45 4.71 4.58
N MET A 77 -21.70 4.35 3.53
CA MET A 77 -22.16 4.30 2.14
C MET A 77 -22.52 2.85 1.74
N PRO A 78 -23.60 2.61 0.98
CA PRO A 78 -23.90 1.28 0.44
C PRO A 78 -22.72 0.72 -0.35
N GLY A 79 -22.40 -0.56 -0.15
CA GLY A 79 -21.25 -1.23 -0.76
C GLY A 79 -21.17 -1.07 -2.28
N SER A 80 -22.30 -1.14 -2.98
CA SER A 80 -22.39 -0.94 -4.43
C SER A 80 -21.98 0.45 -4.91
N VAL A 81 -22.11 1.48 -4.07
CA VAL A 81 -21.70 2.86 -4.38
C VAL A 81 -20.23 3.07 -3.99
N SER A 82 -19.81 2.57 -2.82
CA SER A 82 -18.40 2.65 -2.39
C SER A 82 -17.46 1.78 -3.23
N ASP A 83 -17.97 0.73 -3.88
CA ASP A 83 -17.22 -0.11 -4.81
C ASP A 83 -16.75 0.64 -6.07
N ILE A 84 -17.44 1.72 -6.47
CA ILE A 84 -17.04 2.57 -7.60
C ILE A 84 -15.71 3.28 -7.29
N PHE A 85 -15.49 3.67 -6.04
CA PHE A 85 -14.20 4.20 -5.58
C PHE A 85 -13.06 3.17 -5.71
N LYS A 86 -13.40 1.87 -5.67
CA LYS A 86 -12.46 0.75 -5.77
C LYS A 86 -12.18 0.32 -7.22
N GLU A 87 -13.00 0.70 -8.20
CA GLU A 87 -12.81 0.37 -9.63
C GLU A 87 -11.37 0.59 -10.13
N PRO A 88 -10.70 1.73 -9.86
CA PRO A 88 -9.32 1.97 -10.32
C PRO A 88 -8.28 1.00 -9.71
N PHE A 89 -8.67 0.26 -8.67
CA PHE A 89 -7.87 -0.70 -7.92
C PHE A 89 -8.31 -2.16 -8.14
N ARG A 90 -9.52 -2.40 -8.67
CA ARG A 90 -9.99 -3.76 -9.03
C ARG A 90 -9.03 -4.47 -9.99
N LYS A 91 -8.33 -3.72 -10.84
CA LYS A 91 -7.24 -4.21 -11.70
C LYS A 91 -6.14 -4.96 -10.93
N TYR A 92 -5.90 -4.68 -9.65
CA TYR A 92 -4.89 -5.38 -8.86
C TYR A 92 -5.36 -6.71 -8.32
N LYS A 93 -6.67 -6.96 -8.28
CA LYS A 93 -7.25 -8.19 -7.75
C LYS A 93 -6.95 -9.35 -8.69
N LEU A 94 -6.27 -10.37 -8.18
CA LEU A 94 -6.01 -11.59 -8.92
C LEU A 94 -7.22 -12.52 -8.85
N GLU A 95 -7.45 -13.27 -9.93
CA GLU A 95 -8.38 -14.39 -9.91
C GLU A 95 -7.78 -15.57 -9.15
N ARG A 96 -8.65 -16.39 -8.55
CA ARG A 96 -8.23 -17.57 -7.77
C ARG A 96 -7.45 -18.55 -8.64
N ASN A 97 -6.14 -18.58 -8.44
CA ASN A 97 -5.26 -19.55 -9.09
C ASN A 97 -5.44 -20.95 -8.47
N HIS A 98 -5.63 -21.97 -9.33
CA HIS A 98 -5.77 -23.37 -8.92
C HIS A 98 -4.45 -23.95 -8.43
N ASP A 99 -3.35 -23.71 -9.14
CA ASP A 99 -2.01 -24.23 -8.85
C ASP A 99 -1.50 -23.79 -7.48
N ILE A 100 -1.79 -22.55 -7.04
CA ILE A 100 -1.47 -22.04 -5.71
C ILE A 100 -2.36 -22.73 -4.65
N MET A 101 -3.65 -22.94 -4.94
CA MET A 101 -4.55 -23.64 -4.01
C MET A 101 -4.13 -25.10 -3.87
N GLU A 102 -3.82 -25.75 -4.98
CA GLU A 102 -3.32 -27.11 -5.05
C GLU A 102 -1.97 -27.20 -4.33
N ALA A 103 -1.00 -26.32 -4.58
CA ALA A 103 0.25 -26.26 -3.84
C ALA A 103 0.07 -26.04 -2.32
N CYS A 104 -0.93 -25.28 -1.89
CA CYS A 104 -1.27 -25.14 -0.46
C CYS A 104 -1.89 -26.42 0.11
N ILE A 105 -2.85 -27.02 -0.58
CA ILE A 105 -3.51 -28.28 -0.21
C ILE A 105 -2.48 -29.40 -0.16
N GLU A 106 -1.75 -29.57 -1.26
CA GLU A 106 -0.59 -30.43 -1.39
C GLU A 106 0.34 -30.18 -0.23
N PHE A 107 1.04 -29.04 -0.09
CA PHE A 107 2.05 -28.85 0.97
C PHE A 107 1.55 -29.23 2.38
N ILE A 108 0.31 -28.87 2.74
CA ILE A 108 -0.27 -29.21 4.05
C ILE A 108 -0.51 -30.73 4.20
N GLN A 109 -0.74 -31.43 3.09
CA GLN A 109 -0.75 -32.90 2.98
C GLN A 109 0.66 -33.50 2.73
N ASN A 110 1.59 -32.73 2.15
CA ASN A 110 2.90 -33.03 1.55
C ASN A 110 4.10 -32.55 2.41
N GLU A 111 3.83 -32.18 3.66
CA GLU A 111 4.61 -32.65 4.82
C GLU A 111 4.72 -34.20 4.89
N LYS A 112 4.22 -34.91 3.86
CA LYS A 112 4.47 -36.31 3.52
C LYS A 112 5.32 -36.60 2.24
N SER A 113 5.54 -35.71 1.24
CA SER A 113 6.56 -35.80 0.12
C SER A 113 6.46 -34.70 -0.99
N LYS A 114 7.37 -34.58 -1.99
CA LYS A 114 7.74 -33.31 -2.71
C LYS A 114 8.08 -33.33 -4.25
N ILE A 115 8.07 -32.13 -4.91
CA ILE A 115 8.87 -31.60 -6.11
C ILE A 115 8.36 -31.83 -7.58
N ASN A 116 8.55 -30.99 -8.64
CA ASN A 116 8.71 -29.51 -8.95
C ASN A 116 9.13 -29.27 -10.48
N MET A 117 8.82 -28.15 -11.19
CA MET A 117 9.67 -27.33 -12.16
C MET A 117 9.04 -26.66 -13.44
N ASP A 118 9.55 -25.44 -13.79
CA ASP A 118 9.12 -24.30 -14.70
C ASP A 118 9.46 -24.22 -16.22
N GLU A 119 8.80 -23.28 -16.98
CA GLU A 119 9.47 -22.30 -17.91
C GLU A 119 8.71 -20.99 -18.38
N VAL A 120 9.38 -20.08 -19.14
CA VAL A 120 9.26 -18.58 -19.37
C VAL A 120 7.91 -17.90 -19.74
N LEU A 121 7.72 -16.62 -19.31
CA LEU A 121 6.52 -15.74 -19.49
C LEU A 121 6.64 -14.55 -20.49
N GLY A 122 5.50 -13.92 -20.82
CA GLY A 122 5.33 -12.89 -21.88
C GLY A 122 4.64 -11.55 -21.47
N ASN A 123 3.72 -11.05 -22.31
CA ASN A 123 3.18 -9.67 -22.29
C ASN A 123 2.26 -9.38 -21.08
N ILE A 124 2.31 -8.16 -20.52
CA ILE A 124 1.93 -7.90 -19.11
C ILE A 124 0.66 -7.04 -18.90
N ASN A 125 -0.38 -7.62 -18.31
CA ASN A 125 -1.57 -6.92 -17.83
C ASN A 125 -1.61 -6.79 -16.29
N TYR A 126 -2.59 -6.03 -15.78
CA TYR A 126 -2.96 -6.03 -14.36
C TYR A 126 -4.06 -7.08 -14.14
N GLY A 127 -4.04 -7.82 -13.04
CA GLY A 127 -5.04 -8.84 -12.71
C GLY A 127 -4.70 -10.25 -13.21
N GLU A 128 -3.64 -10.34 -14.02
CA GLU A 128 -3.04 -11.58 -14.52
C GLU A 128 -1.79 -11.95 -13.71
N TRP A 129 -1.41 -13.22 -13.72
CA TRP A 129 -0.24 -13.75 -13.02
C TRP A 129 1.04 -13.58 -13.87
N LEU A 130 2.06 -12.88 -13.33
CA LEU A 130 3.37 -12.65 -13.97
C LEU A 130 4.52 -13.54 -13.44
N ASP A 131 4.23 -14.42 -12.50
CA ASP A 131 5.09 -15.55 -12.18
C ASP A 131 4.41 -16.79 -12.77
N LYS A 132 5.18 -17.76 -13.27
CA LYS A 132 4.64 -18.97 -13.92
C LYS A 132 3.97 -19.89 -12.91
N PRO A 133 3.17 -20.89 -13.32
CA PRO A 133 2.65 -21.90 -12.40
C PRO A 133 3.71 -22.48 -11.44
N GLU A 134 4.93 -22.73 -11.90
CA GLU A 134 5.94 -23.42 -11.11
C GLU A 134 6.84 -22.46 -10.29
N GLU A 135 7.09 -21.24 -10.76
CA GLU A 135 7.59 -20.09 -9.97
C GLU A 135 6.60 -19.73 -8.84
N LEU A 136 5.29 -19.70 -9.15
CA LEU A 136 4.21 -19.54 -8.17
C LEU A 136 4.23 -20.69 -7.15
N GLN A 137 4.43 -21.93 -7.59
CA GLN A 137 4.58 -23.08 -6.69
C GLN A 137 5.84 -23.00 -5.83
N ASP A 138 7.00 -22.57 -6.35
CA ASP A 138 8.22 -22.42 -5.53
C ASP A 138 8.09 -21.28 -4.52
N LEU A 139 7.58 -20.11 -4.92
CA LEU A 139 7.30 -19.00 -4.02
C LEU A 139 6.29 -19.41 -2.93
N THR A 140 5.20 -20.08 -3.32
CA THR A 140 4.19 -20.67 -2.42
C THR A 140 4.85 -21.64 -1.44
N LYS A 141 5.64 -22.60 -1.91
CA LYS A 141 6.36 -23.58 -1.11
C LYS A 141 7.39 -22.94 -0.18
N ARG A 142 8.14 -21.94 -0.62
CA ARG A 142 9.09 -21.19 0.22
C ARG A 142 8.37 -20.43 1.33
N MET A 143 7.25 -19.78 1.02
CA MET A 143 6.39 -19.14 2.04
C MET A 143 5.87 -20.16 3.04
N LEU A 144 5.37 -21.31 2.57
CA LEU A 144 4.88 -22.40 3.40
C LEU A 144 5.98 -23.03 4.27
N GLU A 145 7.20 -23.24 3.74
CA GLU A 145 8.37 -23.67 4.51
C GLU A 145 8.81 -22.62 5.56
N SER A 146 8.56 -21.33 5.31
CA SER A 146 8.74 -20.27 6.30
C SER A 146 7.69 -20.36 7.41
N MET A 147 6.41 -20.43 7.05
CA MET A 147 5.29 -20.58 7.99
C MET A 147 5.39 -21.83 8.85
N LEU A 148 5.86 -22.95 8.28
CA LEU A 148 6.07 -24.20 8.99
C LEU A 148 7.07 -24.05 10.16
N LYS A 149 8.08 -23.19 10.03
CA LYS A 149 9.03 -22.87 11.12
C LYS A 149 8.33 -22.11 12.25
N VAL A 150 7.40 -21.20 11.91
CA VAL A 150 6.55 -20.49 12.87
C VAL A 150 5.64 -21.49 13.60
N TRP A 151 4.96 -22.37 12.87
CA TRP A 151 4.02 -23.36 13.43
C TRP A 151 4.69 -24.39 14.32
N LYS A 152 5.91 -24.84 13.98
CA LYS A 152 6.71 -25.78 14.79
C LYS A 152 7.41 -25.10 15.98
N SER A 153 7.38 -23.77 16.09
CA SER A 153 8.04 -23.04 17.16
C SER A 153 7.27 -23.13 18.49
N PRO A 154 7.91 -23.58 19.59
CA PRO A 154 7.30 -23.56 20.92
C PRO A 154 6.86 -22.18 21.40
N LYS A 155 7.39 -21.11 20.79
CA LYS A 155 7.03 -19.71 21.10
C LYS A 155 5.61 -19.39 20.63
N TYR A 156 5.27 -19.74 19.39
CA TYR A 156 3.94 -19.50 18.82
C TYR A 156 2.91 -20.51 19.34
N GLU A 157 3.30 -21.76 19.57
CA GLU A 157 2.51 -22.75 20.32
C GLU A 157 2.10 -22.21 21.71
N ALA A 158 3.01 -21.53 22.43
CA ALA A 158 2.70 -20.91 23.72
C ALA A 158 1.88 -19.62 23.62
N TYR A 159 1.98 -18.87 22.51
CA TYR A 159 1.06 -17.75 22.22
C TYR A 159 -0.37 -18.27 22.06
N ILE A 160 -0.58 -19.25 21.18
CA ILE A 160 -1.91 -19.81 20.88
C ILE A 160 -2.50 -20.54 22.10
N ARG A 161 -1.77 -21.47 22.72
CA ARG A 161 -2.33 -22.31 23.80
C ARG A 161 -2.32 -21.69 25.19
N LYS A 162 -1.48 -20.68 25.44
CA LYS A 162 -1.25 -20.12 26.80
C LYS A 162 -1.38 -18.59 26.85
N GLY A 163 -1.79 -17.94 25.77
CA GLY A 163 -1.96 -16.48 25.70
C GLY A 163 -0.67 -15.68 25.91
N LYS A 164 0.52 -16.30 25.76
CA LYS A 164 1.80 -15.61 25.97
C LYS A 164 2.04 -14.57 24.88
N SER A 165 2.32 -13.31 25.25
CA SER A 165 2.60 -12.25 24.27
C SER A 165 3.80 -12.56 23.36
N ILE A 166 3.64 -12.35 22.07
CA ILE A 166 4.74 -12.23 21.10
C ILE A 166 5.18 -10.77 21.05
N ASN A 167 6.49 -10.49 21.10
CA ASN A 167 7.01 -9.13 20.90
C ASN A 167 7.16 -8.81 19.40
N GLU A 168 7.19 -7.52 19.09
CA GLU A 168 7.11 -6.97 17.73
C GLU A 168 8.31 -7.37 16.86
N GLY A 169 9.55 -7.18 17.34
CA GLY A 169 10.75 -7.61 16.62
C GLY A 169 10.77 -9.13 16.37
N SER A 170 10.29 -9.93 17.33
CA SER A 170 10.11 -11.37 17.14
C SER A 170 9.07 -11.73 16.06
N TYR A 171 8.04 -10.90 15.87
CA TYR A 171 7.02 -11.12 14.85
C TYR A 171 7.53 -10.70 13.47
N VAL A 172 8.23 -9.55 13.41
CA VAL A 172 8.96 -9.08 12.23
C VAL A 172 9.98 -10.13 11.76
N CYS A 173 10.95 -10.49 12.60
CA CYS A 173 12.07 -11.34 12.20
C CYS A 173 11.70 -12.79 11.91
N GLU A 174 10.66 -13.34 12.56
CA GLU A 174 10.31 -14.77 12.43
C GLU A 174 9.12 -15.03 11.50
N VAL A 175 8.32 -14.01 11.17
CA VAL A 175 7.12 -14.16 10.30
C VAL A 175 7.16 -13.18 9.12
N LEU A 176 7.14 -11.87 9.40
CA LEU A 176 6.90 -10.87 8.36
C LEU A 176 8.08 -10.72 7.40
N ALA A 177 9.30 -10.54 7.90
CA ALA A 177 10.49 -10.37 7.09
C ALA A 177 10.82 -11.63 6.26
N PRO A 178 10.76 -12.87 6.80
CA PRO A 178 10.91 -14.07 5.98
C PRO A 178 9.88 -14.15 4.83
N LEU A 179 8.60 -13.83 5.08
CA LEU A 179 7.58 -13.86 4.04
C LEU A 179 7.79 -12.76 2.98
N LEU A 180 7.99 -11.51 3.40
CA LEU A 180 8.19 -10.40 2.47
C LEU A 180 9.48 -10.54 1.68
N ASN A 181 10.57 -11.03 2.27
CA ASN A 181 11.79 -11.35 1.53
C ASN A 181 11.58 -12.47 0.49
N ILE A 182 10.62 -13.38 0.65
CA ILE A 182 10.29 -14.35 -0.41
C ILE A 182 9.48 -13.68 -1.52
N VAL A 183 8.53 -12.84 -1.14
CA VAL A 183 7.51 -12.23 -2.02
C VAL A 183 8.09 -11.07 -2.85
N MET A 184 9.02 -10.30 -2.29
CA MET A 184 9.54 -9.06 -2.88
C MET A 184 10.91 -9.20 -3.55
N ASN A 185 11.65 -10.29 -3.29
CA ASN A 185 12.86 -10.62 -4.06
C ASN A 185 12.51 -11.11 -5.47
N ASP A 186 13.43 -10.93 -6.40
CA ASP A 186 13.34 -11.49 -7.76
C ASP A 186 12.02 -11.17 -8.47
N LEU A 187 11.54 -9.92 -8.39
CA LEU A 187 10.27 -9.48 -9.00
C LEU A 187 10.26 -9.72 -10.52
N PRO A 188 9.10 -10.09 -11.12
CA PRO A 188 8.97 -10.23 -12.57
C PRO A 188 9.43 -8.99 -13.34
N GLY A 189 10.18 -9.23 -14.41
CA GLY A 189 10.84 -8.17 -15.18
C GLY A 189 12.17 -7.66 -14.59
N ASN A 190 12.66 -8.24 -13.49
CA ASN A 190 13.95 -7.97 -12.87
C ASN A 190 14.27 -6.47 -12.65
N PRO A 191 13.37 -5.68 -12.02
CA PRO A 191 13.65 -4.30 -11.70
C PRO A 191 14.77 -4.19 -10.66
N ILE A 192 15.55 -3.10 -10.72
CA ILE A 192 16.54 -2.79 -9.68
C ILE A 192 15.77 -2.26 -8.47
N VAL A 193 15.70 -3.07 -7.41
CA VAL A 193 14.98 -2.80 -6.17
C VAL A 193 15.82 -3.15 -4.95
N TRP A 194 15.52 -2.54 -3.80
CA TRP A 194 16.08 -2.93 -2.52
C TRP A 194 15.12 -2.65 -1.36
N ASP A 195 15.28 -3.46 -0.32
CA ASP A 195 14.50 -3.44 0.90
C ASP A 195 15.24 -2.70 2.03
N ILE A 196 14.49 -1.95 2.84
CA ILE A 196 14.99 -1.19 3.99
C ILE A 196 14.11 -1.52 5.20
N TRP A 197 14.70 -2.02 6.28
CA TRP A 197 14.00 -2.44 7.50
C TRP A 197 14.36 -1.54 8.69
N GLY A 198 13.41 -0.75 9.21
CA GLY A 198 13.45 -0.01 10.50
C GLY A 198 14.55 1.03 10.77
N GLU A 199 15.67 0.98 10.03
CA GLU A 199 16.91 1.69 10.33
C GLU A 199 16.92 3.11 9.74
N GLU A 200 16.49 3.26 8.48
CA GLU A 200 16.52 4.52 7.75
C GLU A 200 15.18 5.28 7.75
N GLY A 201 15.26 6.61 7.65
CA GLY A 201 14.10 7.46 7.44
C GLY A 201 13.79 7.60 5.96
N SER A 202 12.49 7.49 5.62
CA SER A 202 11.95 7.74 4.28
C SER A 202 12.53 9.04 3.68
N SER A 203 13.15 8.94 2.51
CA SER A 203 13.63 10.09 1.76
C SER A 203 12.46 10.93 1.26
N ALA A 204 11.32 10.32 0.94
CA ALA A 204 10.09 11.04 0.63
C ALA A 204 9.64 11.94 1.81
N SER A 205 9.55 11.37 3.02
CA SER A 205 9.27 12.15 4.24
C SER A 205 10.36 13.17 4.55
N ALA A 206 11.63 12.87 4.27
CA ALA A 206 12.75 13.79 4.49
C ALA A 206 12.66 15.02 3.59
N ILE A 207 12.32 14.82 2.31
CA ILE A 207 12.19 15.88 1.31
C ILE A 207 11.06 16.82 1.69
N ARG A 208 9.86 16.31 2.00
CA ARG A 208 8.75 17.17 2.43
C ARG A 208 9.08 17.97 3.69
N LYS A 209 9.73 17.35 4.67
CA LYS A 209 10.13 18.01 5.92
C LYS A 209 11.40 18.86 5.81
N GLY A 210 12.04 18.92 4.64
CA GLY A 210 13.31 19.61 4.41
C GLY A 210 14.51 19.05 5.19
N SER A 211 14.41 17.88 5.84
CA SER A 211 15.47 17.34 6.70
C SER A 211 15.32 15.84 6.99
N ARG A 212 16.40 15.08 6.73
CA ARG A 212 16.52 13.66 7.10
C ARG A 212 16.45 13.41 8.61
N LYS A 213 16.84 14.36 9.46
CA LYS A 213 16.85 14.19 10.94
C LYS A 213 15.45 14.01 11.53
N ILE A 214 14.42 14.51 10.85
CA ILE A 214 13.02 14.46 11.27
C ILE A 214 12.16 13.62 10.32
N ALA A 215 12.77 12.94 9.35
CA ALA A 215 12.08 12.01 8.46
C ALA A 215 11.38 10.90 9.26
N ARG A 216 10.16 10.53 8.86
CA ARG A 216 9.50 9.37 9.45
C ARG A 216 10.21 8.09 8.99
N ARG A 217 10.31 7.10 9.88
CA ARG A 217 10.76 5.74 9.58
C ARG A 217 9.56 4.82 9.50
N ALA A 218 9.51 3.99 8.48
CA ALA A 218 8.59 2.85 8.43
C ALA A 218 9.31 1.60 8.96
N ASP A 219 8.55 0.57 9.33
CA ASP A 219 9.15 -0.68 9.80
C ASP A 219 9.78 -1.45 8.64
N TYR A 220 9.19 -1.33 7.44
CA TYR A 220 9.80 -1.72 6.17
C TYR A 220 9.46 -0.74 5.04
N MET A 221 10.39 -0.57 4.10
CA MET A 221 10.22 0.18 2.85
C MET A 221 10.88 -0.56 1.69
N MET A 222 10.25 -0.51 0.51
CA MET A 222 10.88 -0.95 -0.75
C MET A 222 11.16 0.26 -1.64
N VAL A 223 12.37 0.35 -2.17
CA VAL A 223 12.78 1.38 -3.13
C VAL A 223 13.02 0.74 -4.49
N VAL A 224 12.52 1.37 -5.55
CA VAL A 224 12.80 1.00 -6.94
C VAL A 224 13.63 2.09 -7.62
N GLN A 225 14.65 1.67 -8.38
CA GLN A 225 15.37 2.54 -9.29
C GLN A 225 14.68 2.60 -10.66
N LEU A 226 14.16 3.77 -11.00
CA LEU A 226 13.54 4.08 -12.28
C LEU A 226 14.57 4.75 -13.21
N GLY A 227 15.14 3.98 -14.13
CA GLY A 227 16.13 4.48 -15.09
C GLY A 227 17.47 4.88 -14.45
N LYS A 228 18.08 5.98 -14.90
CA LYS A 228 19.41 6.43 -14.42
C LYS A 228 19.32 7.15 -13.07
N ASN A 229 19.43 6.38 -11.99
CA ASN A 229 19.56 6.84 -10.61
C ASN A 229 18.40 7.75 -10.15
N ALA A 230 17.18 7.52 -10.63
CA ALA A 230 15.97 8.10 -10.04
C ALA A 230 15.35 7.03 -9.13
N GLU A 231 15.13 7.36 -7.87
CA GLU A 231 14.74 6.40 -6.84
C GLU A 231 13.34 6.75 -6.33
N LEU A 232 12.47 5.75 -6.16
CA LEU A 232 11.11 5.92 -5.70
C LEU A 232 10.79 4.87 -4.61
N GLU A 233 10.36 5.33 -3.44
CA GLU A 233 9.83 4.48 -2.37
C GLU A 233 8.42 4.02 -2.76
N ILE A 234 8.26 2.74 -3.12
CA ILE A 234 7.04 2.21 -3.76
C ILE A 234 6.21 1.29 -2.86
N VAL A 235 6.81 0.70 -1.81
CA VAL A 235 6.10 -0.04 -0.75
C VAL A 235 6.49 0.50 0.62
N TYR A 236 5.54 0.59 1.53
CA TYR A 236 5.77 0.84 2.96
C TYR A 236 5.03 -0.18 3.83
N LEU A 237 5.58 -0.51 5.00
CA LEU A 237 4.91 -1.34 6.00
C LEU A 237 5.00 -0.71 7.38
N GLU A 238 3.89 -0.81 8.11
CA GLU A 238 3.82 -0.59 9.55
C GLU A 238 3.25 -1.84 10.20
N THR A 239 3.77 -2.18 11.38
CA THR A 239 3.31 -3.32 12.15
C THR A 239 3.31 -3.03 13.64
N GLY A 240 2.57 -3.85 14.37
CA GLY A 240 2.76 -4.01 15.80
C GLY A 240 3.00 -5.47 16.16
N ARG A 241 2.58 -5.86 17.35
CA ARG A 241 2.48 -7.26 17.80
C ARG A 241 1.22 -7.92 17.21
N PRO A 242 1.14 -9.26 17.13
CA PRO A 242 -0.08 -9.97 16.71
C PRO A 242 -1.35 -9.54 17.46
N ASN A 243 -1.23 -9.23 18.75
CA ASN A 243 -2.33 -8.76 19.60
C ASN A 243 -2.35 -7.22 19.78
N SER A 244 -1.94 -6.44 18.77
CA SER A 244 -1.90 -4.97 18.86
C SER A 244 -3.27 -4.35 19.14
N SER A 245 -3.29 -3.27 19.92
CA SER A 245 -4.50 -2.49 20.21
C SER A 245 -5.02 -1.79 18.95
N GLN A 246 -6.33 -1.51 18.91
CA GLN A 246 -6.96 -0.81 17.79
C GLN A 246 -6.28 0.55 17.51
N ASP A 247 -5.89 1.30 18.56
CA ASP A 247 -5.23 2.60 18.42
C ASP A 247 -3.85 2.51 17.74
N LYS A 248 -3.11 1.40 17.91
CA LYS A 248 -1.86 1.16 17.16
C LYS A 248 -2.19 0.94 15.69
N ARG A 249 -3.12 0.02 15.38
CA ARG A 249 -3.57 -0.29 14.00
C ARG A 249 -4.07 0.96 13.25
N VAL A 250 -4.82 1.84 13.91
CA VAL A 250 -5.34 3.09 13.33
C VAL A 250 -4.24 4.13 13.13
N ARG A 251 -3.31 4.29 14.08
CA ARG A 251 -2.16 5.23 13.91
C ARG A 251 -1.23 4.77 12.79
N ASP A 252 -1.02 3.47 12.65
CA ASP A 252 -0.19 2.86 11.61
C ASP A 252 -0.81 3.07 10.22
N HIS A 253 -2.11 2.79 10.06
CA HIS A 253 -2.88 3.09 8.85
C HIS A 253 -2.75 4.57 8.43
N LYS A 254 -2.94 5.51 9.37
CA LYS A 254 -2.76 6.96 9.12
C LYS A 254 -1.31 7.34 8.78
N LYS A 255 -0.32 6.64 9.36
CA LYS A 255 1.12 6.85 9.09
C LYS A 255 1.48 6.39 7.66
N LEU A 256 0.96 5.23 7.23
CA LEU A 256 1.11 4.67 5.88
C LEU A 256 0.53 5.60 4.81
N ILE A 257 -0.70 6.11 4.99
CA ILE A 257 -1.32 7.09 4.07
C ILE A 257 -0.40 8.28 3.79
N ARG A 258 0.23 8.81 4.84
CA ARG A 258 1.15 9.96 4.74
C ARG A 258 2.46 9.61 4.03
N PHE A 259 3.02 8.42 4.24
CA PHE A 259 4.18 7.95 3.48
C PHE A 259 3.86 7.82 1.99
N SER A 260 2.72 7.18 1.67
CA SER A 260 2.29 7.02 0.28
C SER A 260 2.11 8.36 -0.42
N LYS A 261 1.48 9.33 0.25
CA LYS A 261 1.28 10.67 -0.31
C LYS A 261 2.60 11.40 -0.49
N ASP A 262 3.47 11.39 0.52
CA ASP A 262 4.81 11.99 0.45
C ASP A 262 5.59 11.40 -0.75
N SER A 263 5.48 10.08 -1.00
CA SER A 263 6.10 9.41 -2.16
C SER A 263 5.53 9.87 -3.50
N ILE A 264 4.20 9.86 -3.68
CA ILE A 264 3.57 10.38 -4.92
C ILE A 264 4.02 11.82 -5.20
N ASP A 265 4.11 12.67 -4.17
CA ASP A 265 4.50 14.06 -4.35
C ASP A 265 5.99 14.22 -4.72
N THR A 266 6.88 13.30 -4.30
CA THR A 266 8.27 13.30 -4.78
C THR A 266 8.38 13.20 -6.30
N THR A 267 7.41 12.55 -6.97
CA THR A 267 7.43 12.41 -8.44
C THR A 267 7.36 13.73 -9.18
N ARG A 268 6.79 14.77 -8.56
CA ARG A 268 6.71 16.13 -9.11
C ARG A 268 7.84 17.04 -8.59
N ASN A 269 8.39 16.74 -7.42
CA ASN A 269 9.38 17.57 -6.72
C ASN A 269 10.84 17.19 -7.03
N ILE A 270 11.16 15.91 -7.20
CA ILE A 270 12.52 15.46 -7.54
C ILE A 270 12.71 15.56 -9.04
N LEU A 271 13.68 16.37 -9.50
CA LEU A 271 13.94 16.62 -10.93
C LEU A 271 14.09 15.35 -11.78
N LYS A 272 14.70 14.28 -11.23
CA LYS A 272 14.87 13.01 -11.94
C LYS A 272 13.55 12.27 -12.13
N LEU A 273 12.75 12.13 -11.07
CA LEU A 273 11.42 11.52 -11.15
C LEU A 273 10.48 12.37 -12.01
N LYS A 274 10.54 13.70 -11.89
CA LYS A 274 9.74 14.63 -12.69
C LYS A 274 9.94 14.43 -14.19
N LYS A 275 11.15 14.13 -14.65
CA LYS A 275 11.41 13.80 -16.06
C LYS A 275 10.68 12.53 -16.52
N ILE A 276 10.53 11.54 -15.64
CA ILE A 276 9.83 10.28 -15.91
C ILE A 276 8.31 10.49 -15.86
N PHE A 277 7.83 11.12 -14.79
CA PHE A 277 6.41 11.36 -14.52
C PHE A 277 5.85 12.66 -15.14
N ASN A 278 6.58 13.31 -16.05
CA ASN A 278 5.99 14.30 -16.96
C ASN A 278 5.06 13.62 -17.99
N GLN A 279 5.26 12.33 -18.28
CA GLN A 279 4.40 11.54 -19.17
C GLN A 279 3.06 11.21 -18.46
N PRO A 280 1.88 11.54 -19.05
CA PRO A 280 0.58 11.23 -18.45
C PRO A 280 0.38 9.73 -18.19
N SER A 281 0.71 8.90 -19.18
CA SER A 281 0.67 7.43 -19.12
C SER A 281 1.33 6.85 -17.85
N LYS A 282 2.54 7.34 -17.51
CA LYS A 282 3.30 6.90 -16.34
C LYS A 282 2.72 7.39 -15.01
N ARG A 283 2.13 8.59 -14.99
CA ARG A 283 1.40 9.09 -13.81
C ARG A 283 0.13 8.28 -13.57
N GLN A 284 -0.61 7.95 -14.62
CA GLN A 284 -1.81 7.13 -14.52
C GLN A 284 -1.47 5.70 -14.04
N ASN A 285 -0.34 5.13 -14.48
CA ASN A 285 0.11 3.81 -14.02
C ASN A 285 0.67 3.79 -12.59
N LEU A 286 1.08 4.93 -12.02
CA LEU A 286 1.65 5.00 -10.69
C LEU A 286 0.63 4.63 -9.60
N SER A 287 1.06 3.79 -8.67
CA SER A 287 0.44 3.61 -7.36
C SER A 287 1.54 3.29 -6.34
N ILE A 288 1.32 3.71 -5.09
CA ILE A 288 2.23 3.43 -3.98
C ILE A 288 1.52 2.46 -3.04
N PHE A 289 2.16 1.33 -2.76
CA PHE A 289 1.57 0.24 -2.01
C PHE A 289 1.93 0.33 -0.54
N THR A 290 1.04 -0.20 0.30
CA THR A 290 1.25 -0.21 1.76
C THR A 290 0.71 -1.47 2.39
N ILE A 291 1.36 -1.87 3.46
CA ILE A 291 1.06 -3.09 4.21
C ILE A 291 0.81 -2.66 5.66
N ASN A 292 -0.43 -2.73 6.11
CA ASN A 292 -0.79 -2.51 7.50
C ASN A 292 -0.94 -3.88 8.17
N ILE A 293 -0.05 -4.23 9.10
CA ILE A 293 -0.19 -5.46 9.89
C ILE A 293 -1.08 -5.13 11.10
N ALA A 294 -2.40 -5.19 10.86
CA ALA A 294 -3.46 -4.85 11.78
C ALA A 294 -3.65 -5.94 12.85
N GLY A 295 -2.61 -6.25 13.63
CA GLY A 295 -2.56 -7.38 14.56
C GLY A 295 -2.05 -8.64 13.88
N ASP A 296 -2.90 -9.65 13.74
CA ASP A 296 -2.65 -10.86 12.94
C ASP A 296 -3.35 -10.83 11.57
N VAL A 297 -3.83 -9.67 11.13
CA VAL A 297 -4.37 -9.46 9.77
C VAL A 297 -3.39 -8.62 8.96
N ILE A 298 -3.04 -9.07 7.76
CA ILE A 298 -2.37 -8.26 6.75
C ILE A 298 -3.43 -7.54 5.92
N GLU A 299 -3.33 -6.22 5.84
CA GLU A 299 -4.18 -5.38 4.99
C GLU A 299 -3.29 -4.68 3.94
N LEU A 300 -3.61 -4.89 2.66
CA LEU A 300 -2.86 -4.35 1.54
C LEU A 300 -3.63 -3.21 0.89
N TYR A 301 -3.03 -2.01 0.86
CA TYR A 301 -3.64 -0.85 0.21
C TYR A 301 -2.75 -0.31 -0.91
N ALA A 302 -3.36 0.42 -1.83
CA ALA A 302 -2.65 1.35 -2.70
C ALA A 302 -3.19 2.78 -2.57
N LEU A 303 -2.26 3.74 -2.62
CA LEU A 303 -2.55 5.13 -2.92
C LEU A 303 -2.35 5.38 -4.42
N ARG A 304 -3.34 6.01 -5.07
CA ARG A 304 -3.24 6.53 -6.44
C ARG A 304 -3.74 7.96 -6.49
N LYS A 305 -3.13 8.80 -7.33
CA LYS A 305 -3.64 10.15 -7.62
C LYS A 305 -4.34 10.16 -8.99
N GLU A 306 -5.62 10.46 -9.00
CA GLU A 306 -6.49 10.40 -10.19
C GLU A 306 -7.44 11.61 -10.16
N SER A 307 -7.60 12.30 -11.29
CA SER A 307 -8.36 13.57 -11.40
C SER A 307 -7.99 14.67 -10.38
N GLY A 308 -6.76 14.63 -9.83
CA GLY A 308 -6.29 15.53 -8.77
C GLY A 308 -6.46 14.99 -7.36
N ILE A 309 -7.34 14.01 -7.16
CA ILE A 309 -7.73 13.40 -5.88
C ILE A 309 -6.76 12.26 -5.52
N TYR A 310 -6.32 12.20 -4.27
CA TYR A 310 -5.59 11.04 -3.74
C TYR A 310 -6.61 10.03 -3.21
N LYS A 311 -6.70 8.87 -3.88
CA LYS A 311 -7.56 7.75 -3.49
C LYS A 311 -6.72 6.69 -2.77
N TYR A 312 -7.06 6.33 -1.55
CA TYR A 312 -6.43 5.25 -0.77
C TYR A 312 -7.42 4.10 -0.59
N CYS A 313 -7.12 2.95 -1.18
CA CYS A 313 -8.05 1.83 -1.27
C CYS A 313 -7.39 0.53 -0.83
N LEU A 314 -8.13 -0.26 -0.04
CA LEU A 314 -7.82 -1.65 0.26
C LEU A 314 -7.92 -2.46 -1.03
N ILE A 315 -6.91 -3.26 -1.32
CA ILE A 315 -6.83 -4.18 -2.45
C ILE A 315 -7.20 -5.60 -2.00
N GLU A 316 -6.61 -6.06 -0.90
CA GLU A 316 -6.79 -7.42 -0.38
C GLU A 316 -6.46 -7.45 1.12
N GLU A 317 -7.08 -8.36 1.86
CA GLU A 317 -6.77 -8.62 3.28
C GLU A 317 -6.79 -10.11 3.62
N ALA A 318 -5.96 -10.53 4.57
CA ALA A 318 -5.92 -11.92 5.03
C ALA A 318 -5.46 -12.04 6.49
N THR A 319 -5.97 -13.02 7.23
CA THR A 319 -5.38 -13.41 8.52
C THR A 319 -4.06 -14.15 8.27
N ILE A 320 -3.03 -13.84 9.05
CA ILE A 320 -1.71 -14.48 9.06
C ILE A 320 -1.79 -15.71 9.99
N PRO A 321 -1.72 -16.95 9.47
CA PRO A 321 -1.79 -18.15 10.29
C PRO A 321 -0.55 -18.34 11.18
N LEU A 322 -0.67 -18.02 12.46
CA LEU A 322 0.41 -18.24 13.46
C LEU A 322 0.46 -19.68 13.99
N HIS A 323 -0.42 -20.56 13.51
CA HIS A 323 -0.42 -22.00 13.76
C HIS A 323 -0.93 -22.76 12.52
N MET A 324 -0.65 -24.06 12.47
CA MET A 324 -1.15 -24.99 11.46
C MET A 324 -2.67 -24.91 11.39
N THR A 325 -3.23 -24.62 10.20
CA THR A 325 -4.66 -24.39 9.99
C THR A 325 -5.11 -24.99 8.65
N SER A 326 -6.35 -24.72 8.21
CA SER A 326 -6.88 -25.22 6.94
C SER A 326 -6.13 -24.65 5.72
N PRO A 327 -5.99 -25.42 4.62
CA PRO A 327 -5.39 -24.91 3.39
C PRO A 327 -6.04 -23.63 2.86
N SER A 328 -7.36 -23.49 3.01
CA SER A 328 -8.09 -22.30 2.58
C SER A 328 -7.66 -21.02 3.33
N ALA A 329 -7.35 -21.11 4.63
CA ALA A 329 -6.88 -19.95 5.39
C ALA A 329 -5.43 -19.58 5.06
N VAL A 330 -4.58 -20.58 4.79
CA VAL A 330 -3.19 -20.37 4.36
C VAL A 330 -3.13 -19.81 2.94
N TYR A 331 -3.99 -20.31 2.05
CA TYR A 331 -4.16 -19.81 0.69
C TYR A 331 -4.51 -18.32 0.66
N LEU A 332 -5.41 -17.84 1.54
CA LEU A 332 -5.78 -16.41 1.57
C LEU A 332 -4.58 -15.51 1.87
N LEU A 333 -3.70 -15.90 2.81
CA LEU A 333 -2.45 -15.16 3.06
C LEU A 333 -1.54 -15.16 1.83
N ILE A 334 -1.35 -16.31 1.20
CA ILE A 334 -0.47 -16.45 0.04
C ILE A 334 -1.03 -15.69 -1.16
N HIS A 335 -2.34 -15.74 -1.39
CA HIS A 335 -3.04 -14.94 -2.41
C HIS A 335 -2.83 -13.44 -2.19
N ALA A 336 -2.95 -12.96 -0.94
CA ALA A 336 -2.70 -11.56 -0.61
C ALA A 336 -1.24 -11.16 -0.87
N LEU A 337 -0.27 -11.94 -0.37
CA LEU A 337 1.15 -11.69 -0.59
C LEU A 337 1.51 -11.67 -2.08
N MET A 338 0.99 -12.61 -2.87
CA MET A 338 1.21 -12.62 -4.31
C MET A 338 0.47 -11.49 -5.04
N THR A 339 -0.70 -11.07 -4.56
CA THR A 339 -1.39 -9.86 -5.04
C THR A 339 -0.53 -8.61 -4.85
N LEU A 340 0.17 -8.48 -3.72
CA LEU A 340 1.15 -7.40 -3.50
C LEU A 340 2.32 -7.49 -4.50
N ARG A 341 2.98 -8.65 -4.61
CA ARG A 341 4.09 -8.88 -5.56
C ARG A 341 3.69 -8.46 -6.97
N MET A 342 2.51 -8.90 -7.40
CA MET A 342 1.96 -8.65 -8.72
C MET A 342 1.66 -7.18 -8.95
N ALA A 343 0.96 -6.54 -8.00
CA ALA A 343 0.61 -5.13 -8.09
C ALA A 343 1.85 -4.24 -8.19
N VAL A 344 2.90 -4.53 -7.40
CA VAL A 344 4.18 -3.84 -7.43
C VAL A 344 4.92 -4.07 -8.75
N ALA A 345 5.08 -5.34 -9.17
CA ALA A 345 5.78 -5.70 -10.41
C ALA A 345 5.12 -5.09 -11.65
N CYS A 346 3.80 -5.23 -11.80
CA CYS A 346 3.04 -4.62 -12.91
C CYS A 346 3.17 -3.09 -12.91
N THR A 347 3.11 -2.43 -11.74
CA THR A 347 3.24 -0.97 -11.66
C THR A 347 4.65 -0.51 -12.01
N ILE A 348 5.71 -1.16 -11.52
CA ILE A 348 7.09 -0.85 -11.92
C ILE A 348 7.27 -1.06 -13.42
N HIS A 349 6.84 -2.22 -13.94
CA HIS A 349 6.97 -2.54 -15.36
C HIS A 349 6.26 -1.49 -16.24
N LYS A 350 5.01 -1.11 -15.93
CA LYS A 350 4.31 -0.09 -16.70
C LYS A 350 4.95 1.30 -16.58
N ILE A 351 5.49 1.70 -15.42
CA ILE A 351 6.24 2.96 -15.30
C ILE A 351 7.51 2.96 -16.16
N LEU A 352 8.21 1.83 -16.26
CA LEU A 352 9.42 1.71 -17.08
C LEU A 352 9.11 1.66 -18.57
N TYR A 353 8.11 0.89 -18.98
CA TYR A 353 7.91 0.47 -20.38
C TYR A 353 6.64 1.00 -21.07
N SER A 354 5.72 1.70 -20.38
CA SER A 354 4.55 2.27 -21.06
C SER A 354 4.97 3.37 -22.06
N SER A 355 4.69 3.13 -23.34
CA SER A 355 4.66 4.14 -24.39
C SER A 355 3.45 5.07 -24.21
N ASP A 356 3.55 6.31 -24.70
CA ASP A 356 2.42 7.24 -24.68
C ASP A 356 1.39 6.86 -25.76
N SER A 357 0.27 6.26 -25.34
CA SER A 357 -1.01 6.46 -26.03
C SER A 357 -1.44 7.91 -25.83
N GLY A 358 -1.84 8.59 -26.91
CA GLY A 358 -1.89 10.05 -27.01
C GLY A 358 -2.92 10.83 -26.18
N ASP A 359 -3.47 10.24 -25.11
CA ASP A 359 -4.48 10.87 -24.27
C ASP A 359 -3.86 11.88 -23.30
N SER A 360 -3.97 13.16 -23.68
CA SER A 360 -3.37 14.30 -23.00
C SER A 360 -4.19 14.78 -21.79
N GLU A 361 -4.15 14.03 -20.69
CA GLU A 361 -4.64 14.55 -19.40
C GLU A 361 -3.75 15.70 -18.89
N HIS A 362 -4.15 16.92 -19.23
CA HIS A 362 -3.65 18.16 -18.65
C HIS A 362 -4.18 18.39 -17.22
N SER A 363 -3.93 17.46 -16.30
CA SER A 363 -4.11 17.71 -14.87
C SER A 363 -2.98 18.59 -14.34
N SER A 364 -3.14 19.91 -14.47
CA SER A 364 -2.39 20.93 -13.73
C SER A 364 -2.91 21.09 -12.29
N SER A 365 -3.39 20.01 -11.67
CA SER A 365 -3.80 19.99 -10.27
C SER A 365 -2.65 20.47 -9.38
N GLU A 366 -2.92 21.47 -8.53
CA GLU A 366 -1.99 21.94 -7.51
C GLU A 366 -1.61 20.79 -6.56
N MET A 367 -0.45 20.92 -5.90
CA MET A 367 -0.04 19.94 -4.91
C MET A 367 -0.59 20.33 -3.53
N VAL A 368 -1.62 19.60 -3.13
CA VAL A 368 -2.12 19.49 -1.75
C VAL A 368 -0.96 19.13 -0.82
N VAL A 369 -0.82 19.79 0.34
CA VAL A 369 0.31 19.58 1.27
C VAL A 369 0.01 18.38 2.18
N THR A 370 0.99 17.52 2.47
CA THR A 370 0.79 16.50 3.53
C THR A 370 0.98 17.16 4.89
N VAL A 371 -0.05 17.13 5.73
CA VAL A 371 -0.03 17.78 7.04
C VAL A 371 1.04 17.18 7.95
N SER A 372 1.84 18.07 8.55
CA SER A 372 2.89 17.74 9.50
C SER A 372 2.35 17.41 10.88
N THR A 373 3.15 16.70 11.67
CA THR A 373 2.88 16.51 13.11
C THR A 373 3.19 17.83 13.83
N PRO A 374 2.24 18.43 14.58
CA PRO A 374 2.53 19.59 15.43
C PRO A 374 3.59 19.27 16.48
N LYS A 375 4.39 20.26 16.88
CA LYS A 375 5.55 20.05 17.77
C LYS A 375 5.20 19.54 19.19
N ASN A 376 3.95 19.69 19.60
CA ASN A 376 3.47 19.44 20.97
C ASN A 376 2.54 18.21 21.07
N SER A 377 2.57 17.30 20.08
CA SER A 377 1.68 16.11 19.96
C SER A 377 2.42 14.79 20.06
#